data_AF-A0A2G9RUC7-F1
#
_entry.id   AF-A0A2G9RUC7-F1
#
_cell.length_a   1.000
_cell.length_b   1.000
_cell.length_c   1.000
_cell.angle_alpha   90.00
_cell.angle_beta   90.00
_cell.angle_gamma   90.00
#
_symmetry.space_group_name_H-M   'P 1'
#
loop_
_entity.id
_entity.type
_entity.pdbx_description
1 polymer ?
#
loop_
_entity_poly.entity_id
_entity_poly.type
_entity_poly.pdbx_seq_one_letter_code
_entity_poly.pdbx_strand_id
1 'polypeptide(L)'
;MADEHDFESQVRQEREWRFLRNAKVRRQAQSLIQKGVTRLDDQIFINRNPGVPSVVKFHPFTSCIAVADKDSICFWDWEKGEKLDYFHNGNPRYTRITAMEYLNGQDCSLLLTATGRWYQIIGHCWGRVQEHGTTAILEDLSPEQNHL
;
A
#
# COMPACT_ATOMS: atom_id res chain seq x y z
N MET A 1 -15.17 6.33 -23.09
CA MET A 1 -15.20 7.56 -22.26
C MET A 1 -16.63 8.12 -22.19
N ALA A 2 -17.62 7.30 -21.80
CA ALA A 2 -19.00 7.74 -21.60
C ALA A 2 -19.56 7.37 -20.22
N ASP A 3 -18.83 6.54 -19.44
CA ASP A 3 -19.35 5.91 -18.22
C ASP A 3 -19.06 6.65 -16.91
N GLU A 4 -18.34 7.79 -16.92
CA GLU A 4 -18.02 8.54 -15.68
C GLU A 4 -19.08 9.59 -15.30
N HIS A 5 -20.05 9.87 -16.18
CA HIS A 5 -21.07 10.91 -15.96
C HIS A 5 -22.44 10.37 -15.56
N ASP A 6 -22.61 9.05 -15.52
CA ASP A 6 -23.83 8.42 -15.05
C ASP A 6 -23.83 8.35 -13.52
N PHE A 7 -24.85 8.95 -12.90
CA PHE A 7 -24.94 9.09 -11.45
C PHE A 7 -25.14 7.75 -10.75
N GLU A 8 -25.70 6.74 -11.44
CA GLU A 8 -25.95 5.41 -10.89
C GLU A 8 -24.81 4.41 -11.14
N SER A 9 -23.78 4.80 -11.89
CA SER A 9 -22.66 3.91 -12.19
C SER A 9 -21.96 3.41 -10.92
N GLN A 10 -21.77 2.09 -10.81
CA GLN A 10 -21.12 1.45 -9.67
C GLN A 10 -19.74 2.07 -9.37
N VAL A 11 -18.98 2.42 -10.40
CA VAL A 11 -17.66 3.08 -10.27
C VAL A 11 -17.75 4.41 -9.51
N ARG A 12 -18.80 5.20 -9.75
CA ARG A 12 -19.00 6.48 -9.08
C ARG A 12 -19.43 6.28 -7.63
N GLN A 13 -20.34 5.35 -7.38
CA GLN A 13 -20.78 5.00 -6.02
C GLN A 13 -19.60 4.49 -5.17
N GLU A 14 -18.73 3.65 -5.73
CA GLU A 14 -17.51 3.21 -5.06
C GLU A 14 -16.55 4.38 -4.77
N ARG A 15 -16.31 5.25 -5.75
CA ARG A 15 -15.47 6.45 -5.56
C ARG A 15 -16.00 7.36 -4.46
N GLU A 16 -17.30 7.59 -4.45
CA GLU A 16 -17.95 8.42 -3.42
C GLU A 16 -17.86 7.76 -2.04
N TRP A 17 -18.08 6.45 -1.96
CA TRP A 17 -17.89 5.69 -0.71
C TRP A 17 -16.45 5.81 -0.19
N ARG A 18 -15.44 5.66 -1.06
CA ARG A 18 -14.02 5.85 -0.71
C ARG A 18 -13.77 7.29 -0.23
N PHE A 19 -14.29 8.29 -0.93
CA PHE A 19 -14.16 9.70 -0.54
C PHE A 19 -14.74 9.96 0.85
N LEU A 20 -15.96 9.48 1.14
CA LEU A 20 -16.61 9.64 2.44
C LEU A 20 -15.84 8.93 3.56
N ARG A 21 -15.34 7.72 3.31
CA ARG A 21 -14.48 6.98 4.25
C ARG A 21 -13.20 7.75 4.53
N ASN A 22 -12.50 8.24 3.50
CA ASN A 22 -11.25 8.99 3.66
C ASN A 22 -11.48 10.29 4.45
N ALA A 23 -12.59 10.99 4.20
CA ALA A 23 -12.98 12.18 4.95
C ALA A 23 -13.26 11.88 6.44
N LYS A 24 -13.82 10.70 6.74
CA LYS A 24 -14.02 10.24 8.13
C LYS A 24 -12.68 9.97 8.82
N VAL A 25 -11.76 9.25 8.17
CA VAL A 25 -10.43 8.94 8.72
C VAL A 25 -9.65 10.22 9.02
N ARG A 26 -9.64 11.19 8.09
CA ARG A 26 -8.96 12.48 8.29
C ARG A 26 -9.51 13.25 9.49
N ARG A 27 -10.84 13.31 9.64
CA ARG A 27 -11.49 13.98 10.77
C ARG A 27 -11.17 13.29 12.10
N GLN A 28 -11.19 11.96 12.13
CA GLN A 28 -10.85 11.17 13.31
C GLN A 28 -9.39 11.39 13.72
N ALA A 29 -8.45 11.28 12.78
CA ALA A 29 -7.03 11.51 13.01
C ALA A 29 -6.76 12.93 13.56
N GLN A 30 -7.37 13.95 12.95
CA GLN A 30 -7.21 15.34 13.41
C GLN A 30 -7.76 15.53 14.83
N SER A 31 -8.92 14.93 15.15
CA SER A 31 -9.50 14.99 16.49
C SER A 31 -8.60 14.31 17.55
N LEU A 32 -7.98 13.17 17.21
CA LEU A 32 -7.05 12.48 18.11
C LEU A 32 -5.78 13.30 18.36
N ILE A 33 -5.21 13.89 17.30
CA ILE A 33 -4.03 14.76 17.42
C ILE A 33 -4.36 15.99 18.28
N GLN A 34 -5.53 16.59 18.09
CA GLN A 34 -5.97 17.76 18.88
C GLN A 34 -6.18 17.45 20.36
N LYS A 35 -6.64 16.24 20.70
CA LYS A 35 -6.81 15.80 22.11
C LYS A 35 -5.47 15.63 22.84
N GLY A 36 -4.36 15.55 22.09
CA GLY A 36 -3.02 15.32 22.62
C GLY A 36 -2.73 13.84 22.83
N VAL A 37 -1.49 13.45 22.56
CA VAL A 37 -1.01 12.08 22.74
C VAL A 37 -0.34 11.99 24.11
N THR A 38 -0.90 11.20 25.01
CA THR A 38 -0.39 11.03 26.38
C THR A 38 0.64 9.90 26.47
N ARG A 39 0.32 8.74 25.90
CA ARG A 39 1.16 7.52 25.90
C ARG A 39 0.97 6.74 24.61
N LEU A 40 2.03 6.10 24.15
CA LEU A 40 2.07 5.26 22.93
C LEU A 40 2.61 3.86 23.27
N ASP A 41 2.10 3.27 24.35
CA ASP A 41 2.50 1.94 24.83
C ASP A 41 1.55 0.82 24.38
N ASP A 42 0.47 1.17 23.66
CA ASP A 42 -0.55 0.21 23.25
C ASP A 42 -0.10 -0.59 22.03
N GLN A 43 -0.08 -1.91 22.17
CA GLN A 43 0.39 -2.81 21.13
C GLN A 43 -0.81 -3.41 20.40
N ILE A 44 -1.14 -2.83 19.25
CA ILE A 44 -2.30 -3.24 18.46
C ILE A 44 -2.06 -4.59 17.76
N PHE A 45 -0.83 -4.84 17.28
CA PHE A 45 -0.52 -6.01 16.46
C PHE A 45 0.94 -6.44 16.60
N ILE A 46 1.18 -7.75 16.66
CA ILE A 46 2.50 -8.38 16.54
C ILE A 46 2.42 -9.52 15.54
N ASN A 47 3.35 -9.55 14.58
CA ASN A 47 3.49 -10.65 13.64
C ASN A 47 4.95 -10.91 13.27
N ARG A 48 5.19 -12.06 12.66
CA ARG A 48 6.52 -12.48 12.19
C ARG A 48 6.56 -12.42 10.68
N ASN A 49 7.50 -11.61 10.17
CA ASN A 49 7.80 -11.58 8.75
C ASN A 49 8.85 -12.65 8.41
N PRO A 50 8.83 -13.26 7.21
CA PRO A 50 9.82 -14.25 6.80
C PRO A 50 11.22 -13.64 6.65
N GLY A 51 11.31 -12.38 6.23
CA GLY A 51 12.55 -11.62 6.15
C GLY A 51 12.70 -10.57 7.26
N VAL A 52 13.84 -9.88 7.23
CA VAL A 52 14.07 -8.71 8.08
C VAL A 52 13.37 -7.52 7.43
N PRO A 53 12.39 -6.89 8.11
CA PRO A 53 11.67 -5.76 7.57
C PRO A 53 12.64 -4.60 7.33
N SER A 54 12.76 -4.17 6.08
CA SER A 54 13.63 -3.08 5.63
C SER A 54 12.87 -1.76 5.52
N VAL A 55 11.63 -1.78 5.01
CA VAL A 55 10.79 -0.58 4.85
C VAL A 55 9.37 -0.93 5.26
N VAL A 56 8.73 -0.04 6.02
CA VAL A 56 7.33 -0.20 6.46
C VAL A 56 6.55 1.03 6.03
N LYS A 57 5.39 0.84 5.42
CA LYS A 57 4.50 1.92 4.97
C LYS A 57 3.05 1.61 5.28
N PHE A 58 2.39 2.54 5.94
CA PHE A 58 0.96 2.49 6.22
C PHE A 58 0.18 3.03 5.03
N HIS A 59 -0.93 2.38 4.69
CA HIS A 59 -1.88 2.96 3.76
C HIS A 59 -2.61 4.14 4.42
N PRO A 60 -2.80 5.28 3.74
CA PRO A 60 -3.31 6.50 4.37
C PRO A 60 -4.76 6.42 4.87
N PHE A 61 -5.60 5.54 4.30
CA PHE A 61 -7.03 5.47 4.65
C PHE A 61 -7.57 4.06 4.91
N THR A 62 -6.75 3.02 4.77
CA THR A 62 -7.16 1.64 5.04
C THR A 62 -6.26 1.06 6.13
N SER A 63 -6.74 0.04 6.84
CA SER A 63 -6.01 -0.67 7.88
C SER A 63 -4.96 -1.65 7.32
N CYS A 64 -4.34 -1.29 6.20
CA CYS A 64 -3.32 -2.08 5.52
C CYS A 64 -1.93 -1.49 5.76
N ILE A 65 -0.97 -2.36 6.05
CA ILE A 65 0.45 -2.02 6.16
C ILE A 65 1.26 -2.85 5.17
N ALA A 66 2.06 -2.17 4.36
CA ALA A 66 3.05 -2.81 3.49
C ALA A 66 4.39 -2.88 4.21
N VAL A 67 4.96 -4.07 4.27
CA VAL A 67 6.26 -4.37 4.88
C VAL A 67 7.16 -4.97 3.81
N ALA A 68 8.18 -4.23 3.40
CA ALA A 68 9.21 -4.75 2.50
C ALA A 68 10.30 -5.45 3.29
N ASP A 69 10.68 -6.62 2.82
CA ASP A 69 11.91 -7.32 3.18
C ASP A 69 13.02 -6.97 2.17
N LYS A 70 13.93 -7.89 1.93
CA LYS A 70 15.04 -7.73 0.98
C LYS A 70 14.54 -7.74 -0.47
N ASP A 71 13.70 -8.71 -0.80
CA ASP A 71 13.27 -9.02 -2.16
C ASP A 71 11.76 -9.26 -2.27
N SER A 72 11.05 -9.21 -1.16
CA SER A 72 9.61 -9.41 -1.09
C SER A 72 8.93 -8.32 -0.28
N ILE A 73 7.62 -8.21 -0.49
CA ILE A 73 6.75 -7.27 0.21
C ILE A 73 5.53 -8.05 0.70
N CYS A 74 5.25 -7.86 1.98
CA CYS A 74 4.13 -8.46 2.69
C CYS A 74 3.10 -7.38 2.99
N PHE A 75 1.82 -7.67 2.73
CA PHE A 75 0.72 -6.82 3.18
C PHE A 75 0.04 -7.46 4.37
N TRP A 76 -0.17 -6.66 5.41
CA TRP A 76 -0.83 -7.08 6.63
C TRP A 76 -2.03 -6.16 6.92
N ASP A 77 -3.12 -6.75 7.38
CA ASP A 77 -4.23 -6.02 8.00
C ASP A 77 -3.96 -5.93 9.49
N TRP A 78 -3.70 -4.73 10.01
CA TRP A 78 -3.37 -4.55 11.43
C TRP A 78 -4.60 -4.52 12.34
N GLU A 79 -5.81 -4.34 11.80
CA GLU A 79 -7.06 -4.43 12.57
C GLU A 79 -7.48 -5.89 12.74
N LYS A 80 -7.36 -6.72 11.70
CA LYS A 80 -7.70 -8.15 11.74
C LYS A 80 -6.54 -9.04 12.18
N GLY A 81 -5.31 -8.56 12.02
CA GLY A 81 -4.08 -9.30 12.28
C GLY A 81 -3.75 -10.37 11.24
N GLU A 82 -4.30 -10.25 10.02
CA GLU A 82 -4.18 -11.25 8.96
C GLU A 82 -3.17 -10.82 7.89
N LYS A 83 -2.48 -11.80 7.30
CA LYS A 83 -1.65 -11.57 6.12
C LYS A 83 -2.57 -11.48 4.91
N LEU A 84 -2.62 -10.31 4.28
CA LEU A 84 -3.43 -10.09 3.08
C LEU A 84 -2.75 -10.68 1.85
N ASP A 85 -1.47 -10.36 1.66
CA ASP A 85 -0.74 -10.78 0.48
C ASP A 85 0.77 -10.84 0.70
N TYR A 86 1.46 -11.53 -0.20
CA TYR A 86 2.90 -11.72 -0.21
C TYR A 86 3.41 -11.82 -1.64
N PHE A 87 4.26 -10.87 -2.05
CA PHE A 87 4.83 -10.87 -3.39
C PHE A 87 6.33 -10.68 -3.38
N HIS A 88 7.00 -11.18 -4.43
CA HIS A 88 8.41 -10.92 -4.67
C HIS A 88 8.55 -9.78 -5.65
N ASN A 89 9.39 -8.80 -5.33
CA ASN A 89 9.66 -7.64 -6.19
C ASN A 89 10.48 -8.00 -7.44
N GLY A 90 10.96 -9.25 -7.56
CA GLY A 90 11.74 -9.69 -8.71
C GLY A 90 13.07 -8.94 -8.86
N ASN A 91 13.57 -8.32 -7.80
CA ASN A 91 14.78 -7.54 -7.86
C ASN A 91 16.02 -8.43 -7.99
N PRO A 92 17.06 -7.97 -8.70
CA PRO A 92 18.29 -8.71 -8.92
C PRO A 92 18.97 -9.14 -7.62
N ARG A 93 19.67 -10.28 -7.64
CA ARG A 93 20.49 -10.73 -6.49
C ARG A 93 21.43 -9.59 -6.04
N TYR A 94 21.58 -9.44 -4.72
CA TYR A 94 22.37 -8.37 -4.05
C TYR A 94 21.76 -6.96 -4.03
N THR A 95 20.55 -6.78 -4.56
CA THR A 95 19.80 -5.53 -4.35
C THR A 95 18.82 -5.69 -3.19
N ARG A 96 18.33 -4.57 -2.66
CA ARG A 96 17.25 -4.54 -1.68
C ARG A 96 16.29 -3.41 -1.96
N ILE A 97 15.06 -3.56 -1.49
CA ILE A 97 14.07 -2.49 -1.50
C ILE A 97 14.53 -1.42 -0.48
N THR A 98 14.71 -0.19 -0.96
CA THR A 98 15.21 0.92 -0.15
C THR A 98 14.14 1.94 0.19
N ALA A 99 13.11 2.06 -0.66
CA ALA A 99 11.97 2.92 -0.39
C ALA A 99 10.69 2.33 -0.96
N MET A 100 9.57 2.66 -0.32
CA MET A 100 8.22 2.37 -0.80
C MET A 100 7.35 3.60 -0.59
N GLU A 101 6.42 3.86 -1.50
CA GLU A 101 5.48 4.98 -1.38
C GLU A 101 4.12 4.60 -1.97
N TYR A 102 3.04 4.97 -1.29
CA TYR A 102 1.70 4.83 -1.83
C TYR A 102 1.36 6.04 -2.71
N LEU A 103 1.16 5.79 -4.00
CA LEU A 103 0.64 6.77 -4.94
C LEU A 103 -0.88 6.64 -5.01
N ASN A 104 -1.59 7.76 -5.19
CA ASN A 104 -3.05 7.79 -5.35
C ASN A 104 -3.84 7.09 -4.21
N GLY A 105 -3.35 7.18 -2.97
CA GLY A 105 -3.97 6.52 -1.81
C GLY A 105 -5.46 6.78 -1.56
N GLN A 106 -6.05 7.78 -2.23
CA GLN A 106 -7.43 8.21 -2.06
C GLN A 106 -8.48 7.43 -2.87
N ASP A 107 -8.10 6.72 -3.93
CA ASP A 107 -9.05 5.96 -4.77
C ASP A 107 -8.42 4.66 -5.30
N CYS A 108 -7.63 4.75 -6.37
CA CYS A 108 -6.86 3.62 -6.90
C CYS A 108 -5.41 3.70 -6.40
N SER A 109 -5.17 3.18 -5.19
CA SER A 109 -3.83 3.23 -4.61
C SER A 109 -2.88 2.27 -5.34
N LEU A 110 -1.69 2.79 -5.62
CA LEU A 110 -0.58 2.07 -6.25
C LEU A 110 0.59 2.07 -5.26
N LEU A 111 1.36 0.98 -5.26
CA LEU A 111 2.56 0.90 -4.44
C LEU A 111 3.80 1.06 -5.32
N LEU A 112 4.48 2.19 -5.16
CA LEU A 112 5.78 2.42 -5.75
C LEU A 112 6.85 1.76 -4.89
N THR A 113 7.72 0.99 -5.51
CA THR A 113 8.86 0.34 -4.84
C THR A 113 10.15 0.78 -5.53
N ALA A 114 11.10 1.26 -4.73
CA ALA A 114 12.40 1.68 -5.21
C ALA A 114 13.45 0.70 -4.72
N THR A 115 14.18 0.11 -5.66
CA THR A 115 15.35 -0.71 -5.35
C THR A 115 16.61 0.05 -5.71
N GLY A 116 17.54 0.12 -4.75
CA GLY A 116 18.80 0.82 -4.93
C GLY A 116 19.90 -0.12 -5.38
N ARG A 117 20.54 0.17 -6.52
CA ARG A 117 21.95 -0.15 -6.76
C ARG A 117 22.77 1.13 -6.59
N TRP A 118 24.06 0.97 -6.27
CA TRP A 118 25.03 2.07 -6.10
C TRP A 118 25.09 3.09 -7.26
N TYR A 119 24.49 2.78 -8.42
CA TYR A 119 24.52 3.60 -9.63
C TYR A 119 23.15 3.74 -10.34
N GLN A 120 22.08 3.08 -9.88
CA GLN A 120 20.76 3.14 -10.53
C GLN A 120 19.65 2.81 -9.53
N ILE A 121 18.61 3.65 -9.49
CA ILE A 121 17.35 3.34 -8.81
C ILE A 121 16.44 2.66 -9.85
N ILE A 122 16.06 1.41 -9.61
CA ILE A 122 15.03 0.74 -10.41
C ILE A 122 13.72 0.91 -9.66
N GLY A 123 12.83 1.73 -10.22
CA GLY A 123 11.47 1.89 -9.75
C GLY A 123 10.60 0.80 -10.38
N HIS A 124 10.08 -0.11 -9.56
CA HIS A 124 9.03 -1.03 -9.99
C HIS A 124 7.69 -0.47 -9.49
N CYS A 125 6.78 -0.24 -10.43
CA CYS A 125 5.40 0.12 -10.14
C CYS A 125 4.60 -1.16 -9.96
N TRP A 126 4.06 -1.38 -8.76
CA TRP A 126 3.19 -2.51 -8.49
C TRP A 126 1.74 -2.03 -8.38
N GLY A 127 0.83 -2.86 -8.90
CA GLY A 127 -0.58 -2.56 -9.16
C GLY A 127 -1.48 -2.23 -7.96
N ARG A 128 -2.80 -2.39 -8.18
CA ARG A 128 -3.87 -1.84 -7.34
C ARG A 128 -4.00 -2.59 -6.01
N VAL A 129 -3.88 -1.89 -4.90
CA VAL A 129 -4.27 -2.44 -3.58
C VAL A 129 -5.78 -2.26 -3.41
N GLN A 130 -6.57 -3.30 -3.71
CA GLN A 130 -8.03 -3.24 -3.54
C GLN A 130 -8.45 -3.34 -2.07
N GLU A 131 -9.45 -2.54 -1.71
CA GLU A 131 -9.83 -2.23 -0.33
C GLU A 131 -10.91 -3.17 0.25
N HIS A 132 -11.39 -4.15 -0.54
CA HIS A 132 -12.51 -5.02 -0.18
C HIS A 132 -12.08 -6.47 0.06
N GLY A 133 -11.39 -6.74 1.18
CA GLY A 133 -11.26 -8.09 1.78
C GLY A 133 -10.78 -9.23 0.87
N THR A 134 -10.23 -8.91 -0.30
CA THR A 134 -9.93 -9.87 -1.36
C THR A 134 -8.68 -9.33 -2.04
N THR A 135 -7.59 -10.09 -1.89
CA THR A 135 -6.36 -10.15 -2.70
C THR A 135 -5.84 -8.82 -3.28
N ALA A 136 -4.60 -8.45 -2.96
CA ALA A 136 -3.92 -7.37 -3.66
C ALA A 136 -3.57 -7.87 -5.07
N ILE A 137 -4.46 -7.63 -6.05
CA ILE A 137 -4.18 -7.95 -7.45
C ILE A 137 -3.22 -6.87 -7.98
N LEU A 138 -1.92 -7.15 -7.83
CA LEU A 138 -0.86 -6.36 -8.42
C LEU A 138 -0.63 -6.86 -9.85
N GLU A 139 -1.18 -6.16 -10.84
CA GLU A 139 -0.72 -6.31 -12.24
C GLU A 139 0.68 -5.71 -12.36
N ASP A 140 1.61 -6.48 -12.92
CA ASP A 140 2.96 -6.02 -13.22
C ASP A 140 2.90 -5.02 -14.39
N LEU A 141 3.11 -3.74 -14.08
CA LEU A 141 3.20 -2.66 -15.07
C LEU A 141 4.66 -2.34 -15.42
N SER A 142 5.58 -3.29 -15.28
CA SER A 142 6.93 -3.12 -15.80
C SER A 142 6.88 -2.91 -17.32
N PRO A 143 7.57 -1.89 -17.87
CA PRO A 143 7.89 -1.93 -19.29
C PRO A 143 8.70 -3.22 -19.50
N GLU A 144 8.29 -4.04 -20.46
CA GLU A 144 9.09 -5.18 -20.89
C GLU A 144 10.53 -4.68 -21.08
N GLN A 145 11.45 -5.20 -20.28
CA GLN A 145 12.87 -5.02 -20.54
C GLN A 145 13.13 -5.77 -21.84
N ASN A 146 12.93 -5.10 -22.96
CA ASN A 146 13.32 -5.56 -24.29
C ASN A 146 14.83 -5.84 -24.21
N HIS A 147 15.15 -7.11 -24.05
CA HIS A 147 16.49 -7.63 -24.17
C HIS A 147 16.95 -7.40 -25.61
N LEU A 148 17.97 -6.53 -25.76
CA LEU A 148 18.95 -6.64 -26.83
C LEU A 148 20.03 -7.65 -26.42
#